data_AF-A0A7C0XRV6-F1
#
_entry.id   AF-A0A7C0XRV6-F1
#
_cell.length_a   1.000
_cell.length_b   1.000
_cell.length_c   1.000
_cell.angle_alpha   90.00
_cell.angle_beta   90.00
_cell.angle_gamma   90.00
#
_symmetry.space_group_name_H-M   'P 1'
#
loop_
_entity.id
_entity.type
_entity.pdbx_description
1 polymer ?
#
loop_
_entity_poly.entity_id
_entity_poly.type
_entity_poly.pdbx_seq_one_letter_code
_entity_poly.pdbx_strand_id
1 'polypeptide(L)'
;YKSVEAALITAVISFNIPTIYTSNAQHTAEVIKYIAEKLQQPQVDKGPSLPTYRKKSKPKEINFREWQLYILSSFPGIGPKIAERLLSKFGSLRNVFNASPSEISRVEGMSEEKAWLLHKILDAEYRHIGGSKAKEGLAKFFKE
;
A
#
# COMPACT_ATOMS: atom_id res chain seq x y z
N TYR A 1 27.79 21.71 8.25
CA TYR A 1 27.50 22.07 6.85
C TYR A 1 27.58 20.85 5.93
N LYS A 2 28.77 20.24 5.77
CA LYS A 2 28.96 19.01 4.97
C LYS A 2 28.04 17.84 5.33
N SER A 3 27.67 17.68 6.60
CA SER A 3 26.77 16.62 7.06
C SER A 3 25.33 16.77 6.56
N VAL A 4 24.84 18.01 6.40
CA VAL A 4 23.48 18.29 5.91
C VAL A 4 23.41 18.08 4.41
N GLU A 5 24.42 18.56 3.68
CA GLU A 5 24.52 18.34 2.23
C GLU A 5 24.71 16.86 1.89
N ALA A 6 25.54 16.13 2.64
CA ALA A 6 25.67 14.68 2.47
C ALA A 6 24.33 13.96 2.67
N ALA A 7 23.56 14.31 3.70
CA ALA A 7 22.26 13.71 3.94
C ALA A 7 21.25 14.01 2.82
N LEU A 8 21.23 15.25 2.31
CA LEU A 8 20.41 15.65 1.15
C LEU A 8 20.81 14.88 -0.11
N ILE A 9 22.10 14.77 -0.39
CA ILE A 9 22.63 14.03 -1.55
C ILE A 9 22.25 12.55 -1.45
N THR A 10 22.38 11.92 -0.28
CA THR A 10 21.94 10.54 -0.06
C THR A 10 20.43 10.38 -0.26
N ALA A 11 19.62 11.33 0.23
CA ALA A 11 18.16 11.35 0.01
C ALA A 11 17.80 11.38 -1.48
N VAL A 12 18.47 12.23 -2.26
CA VAL A 12 18.21 12.39 -3.69
C VAL A 12 18.73 11.20 -4.49
N ILE A 13 19.98 10.78 -4.27
CA ILE A 13 20.63 9.76 -5.11
C ILE A 13 20.25 8.34 -4.67
N SER A 14 20.35 8.03 -3.38
CA SER A 14 20.17 6.66 -2.90
C SER A 14 18.71 6.29 -2.68
N PHE A 15 17.87 7.26 -2.30
CA PHE A 15 16.44 7.03 -2.03
C PHE A 15 15.52 7.59 -3.13
N ASN A 16 16.07 8.20 -4.17
CA ASN A 16 15.34 8.77 -5.29
C ASN A 16 14.23 9.75 -4.84
N ILE A 17 14.51 10.54 -3.79
CA ILE A 17 13.58 11.55 -3.25
C ILE A 17 13.82 12.87 -4.00
N PRO A 18 12.90 13.34 -4.85
CA PRO A 18 13.08 14.58 -5.58
C PRO A 18 13.00 15.79 -4.64
N THR A 19 13.98 16.68 -4.72
CA THR A 19 14.06 17.92 -3.95
C THR A 19 14.13 19.13 -4.87
N ILE A 20 13.36 20.18 -4.55
CA ILE A 20 13.34 21.45 -5.29
C ILE A 20 13.79 22.55 -4.32
N TYR A 21 14.83 23.30 -4.70
CA TYR A 21 15.31 24.42 -3.91
C TYR A 21 14.49 25.67 -4.20
N THR A 22 14.04 26.35 -3.15
CA THR A 22 13.27 27.60 -3.24
C THR A 22 13.93 28.67 -2.39
N SER A 23 14.02 29.88 -2.94
CA SER A 23 14.74 31.01 -2.36
C SER A 23 13.99 31.72 -1.22
N ASN A 24 12.66 31.67 -1.22
CA ASN A 24 11.81 32.29 -0.21
C ASN A 24 10.42 31.62 -0.17
N ALA A 25 9.62 31.95 0.84
CA ALA A 25 8.29 31.38 1.03
C ALA A 25 7.32 31.63 -0.15
N GLN A 26 7.44 32.78 -0.82
CA GLN A 26 6.62 33.12 -1.99
C GLN A 26 6.93 32.20 -3.17
N HIS A 27 8.21 31.99 -3.46
CA HIS A 27 8.68 31.06 -4.47
C HIS A 27 8.28 29.62 -4.11
N THR A 28 8.31 29.23 -2.83
CA THR A 28 7.78 27.93 -2.40
C THR A 28 6.29 27.78 -2.69
N ALA A 29 5.48 28.81 -2.40
CA ALA A 29 4.05 28.79 -2.68
C ALA A 29 3.75 28.68 -4.18
N GLU A 30 4.51 29.41 -5.01
CA GLU A 30 4.40 29.33 -6.47
C GLU A 30 4.76 27.94 -6.99
N VAL A 31 5.88 27.37 -6.55
CA VAL A 31 6.29 26.00 -6.93
C VAL A 31 5.22 24.97 -6.55
N ILE A 32 4.66 25.04 -5.34
CA ILE A 32 3.57 24.15 -4.91
C ILE A 32 2.35 24.30 -5.82
N LYS A 33 1.96 25.55 -6.13
CA LYS A 33 0.84 25.84 -7.03
C LYS A 33 1.06 25.24 -8.43
N TYR A 34 2.24 25.45 -9.02
CA TYR A 34 2.56 24.90 -10.34
C TYR A 34 2.56 23.37 -10.37
N ILE A 35 3.07 22.72 -9.32
CA ILE A 35 3.02 21.25 -9.19
C ILE A 35 1.56 20.79 -9.15
N ALA A 36 0.72 21.45 -8.34
CA ALA A 36 -0.70 21.10 -8.22
C ALA A 36 -1.45 21.26 -9.55
N GLU A 37 -1.25 22.38 -10.25
CA GLU A 37 -1.87 22.63 -11.55
C GLU A 37 -1.45 21.59 -12.59
N LYS A 38 -0.16 21.21 -12.62
CA LYS A 38 0.34 20.18 -13.54
C LYS A 38 -0.22 18.79 -13.24
N LEU A 39 -0.40 18.44 -11.97
CA LEU A 39 -0.98 17.16 -11.57
C LEU A 39 -2.50 17.10 -11.79
N GLN A 40 -3.19 18.24 -11.80
CA GLN A 40 -4.63 18.34 -12.00
C GLN A 40 -5.03 18.45 -13.48
N GLN A 41 -4.11 18.80 -14.37
CA GLN A 41 -4.38 18.80 -15.81
C GLN A 41 -4.78 17.40 -16.28
N PRO A 42 -5.86 17.26 -17.05
CA PRO A 42 -6.33 15.98 -17.59
C PRO A 42 -5.41 15.56 -18.75
N GLN A 43 -4.17 15.19 -18.44
CA GLN A 43 -3.33 14.46 -19.37
C GLN A 43 -3.78 12.99 -19.36
N VAL A 44 -3.89 12.45 -20.56
CA VAL A 44 -4.56 11.20 -20.96
C VAL A 44 -3.90 9.93 -20.42
N ASP A 45 -2.73 10.04 -19.80
CA ASP A 45 -2.03 8.91 -19.22
C ASP A 45 -1.90 9.06 -17.71
N LYS A 46 -2.40 8.05 -17.00
CA LYS A 46 -2.33 7.82 -15.56
C LYS A 46 -0.95 8.20 -15.00
N GLY A 47 -0.77 9.47 -14.61
CA GLY A 47 0.36 9.90 -13.80
C GLY A 47 0.39 9.11 -12.50
N PRO A 48 1.57 8.94 -11.86
CA PRO A 48 1.70 8.08 -10.70
C PRO A 48 0.78 8.63 -9.61
N SER A 49 -0.30 7.90 -9.33
CA SER A 49 -1.01 8.03 -8.07
C SER A 49 0.06 8.07 -7.00
N LEU A 50 0.23 9.23 -6.34
CA LEU A 50 1.23 9.40 -5.28
C LEU A 50 1.22 8.10 -4.48
N PRO A 51 2.33 7.34 -4.42
CA PRO A 51 2.40 6.14 -3.62
C PRO A 51 2.28 6.63 -2.20
N THR A 52 1.04 6.76 -1.78
CA THR A 52 0.67 7.16 -0.45
C THR A 52 0.90 5.89 0.33
N TYR A 53 2.17 5.59 0.60
CA TYR A 53 2.56 4.67 1.66
C TYR A 53 2.25 5.38 2.98
N ARG A 54 0.99 5.76 3.17
CA ARG A 54 0.42 5.93 4.49
C ARG A 54 0.30 4.50 4.97
N LYS A 55 1.23 4.10 5.84
CA LYS A 55 0.99 3.01 6.79
C LYS A 55 -0.37 3.34 7.40
N LYS A 56 -1.45 2.69 6.96
CA LYS A 56 -2.79 3.01 7.46
C LYS A 56 -2.70 2.87 8.97
N SER A 57 -2.81 3.99 9.67
CA SER A 57 -2.82 3.98 11.12
C SER A 57 -4.03 3.16 11.53
N LYS A 58 -3.85 2.29 12.52
CA LYS A 58 -4.95 1.55 13.15
C LYS A 58 -6.09 2.55 13.43
N PRO A 59 -7.33 2.28 12.98
CA PRO A 59 -8.44 3.20 13.20
C PRO A 59 -8.56 3.53 14.68
N LYS A 60 -8.68 4.83 14.99
CA LYS A 60 -8.80 5.31 16.39
C LYS A 60 -10.22 5.18 16.92
N GLU A 61 -11.20 5.25 16.03
CA GLU A 61 -12.62 5.17 16.35
C GLU A 61 -13.18 3.79 16.04
N ILE A 62 -14.29 3.42 16.69
CA ILE A 62 -14.97 2.13 16.51
C ILE A 62 -15.92 2.22 15.30
N ASN A 63 -15.39 2.60 14.13
CA ASN A 63 -16.16 2.62 12.88
C ASN A 63 -16.01 1.28 12.15
N PHE A 64 -17.10 0.51 12.04
CA PHE A 64 -17.11 -0.80 11.40
C PHE A 64 -16.53 -0.77 9.98
N ARG A 65 -16.86 0.23 9.16
CA ARG A 65 -16.37 0.33 7.78
C ARG A 65 -14.86 0.52 7.72
N GLU A 66 -14.33 1.41 8.56
CA GLU A 66 -12.89 1.67 8.61
C GLU A 66 -12.11 0.44 9.06
N TRP A 67 -12.62 -0.27 10.07
CA TRP A 67 -12.04 -1.52 10.55
C TRP A 67 -12.03 -2.62 9.49
N GLN A 68 -13.14 -2.80 8.77
CA GLN A 68 -13.22 -3.77 7.69
C GLN A 68 -12.20 -3.47 6.57
N LEU A 69 -12.14 -2.21 6.14
CA LEU A 69 -11.16 -1.78 5.14
C LEU A 69 -9.72 -1.91 5.65
N TYR A 70 -9.47 -1.62 6.92
CA TYR A 70 -8.15 -1.74 7.54
C TYR A 70 -7.67 -3.18 7.58
N ILE A 71 -8.49 -4.10 8.09
CA ILE A 71 -8.16 -5.53 8.21
C ILE A 71 -7.81 -6.12 6.84
N LEU A 72 -8.65 -5.91 5.82
CA LEU A 72 -8.35 -6.40 4.47
C LEU A 72 -7.11 -5.74 3.86
N SER A 73 -6.95 -4.43 4.05
CA SER A 73 -5.76 -3.73 3.52
C SER A 73 -4.45 -4.07 4.24
N SER A 74 -4.52 -4.85 5.32
CA SER A 74 -3.34 -5.33 6.04
C SER A 74 -2.74 -6.59 5.41
N PHE A 75 -3.46 -7.24 4.48
CA PHE A 75 -2.93 -8.38 3.75
C PHE A 75 -1.97 -7.95 2.64
N PRO A 76 -0.89 -8.72 2.40
CA PRO A 76 0.04 -8.43 1.32
C PRO A 76 -0.66 -8.39 -0.04
N GLY A 77 -0.40 -7.34 -0.82
CA GLY A 77 -0.98 -7.18 -2.16
C GLY A 77 -2.44 -6.68 -2.20
N ILE A 78 -3.08 -6.46 -1.04
CA ILE A 78 -4.43 -5.91 -0.94
C ILE A 78 -4.36 -4.47 -0.42
N GLY A 79 -4.59 -3.50 -1.31
CA GLY A 79 -4.66 -2.08 -0.95
C GLY A 79 -6.08 -1.63 -0.53
N PRO A 80 -6.26 -0.37 -0.08
CA PRO A 80 -7.57 0.19 0.27
C PRO A 80 -8.63 0.05 -0.83
N LYS A 81 -8.24 0.32 -2.09
CA LYS A 81 -9.15 0.23 -3.24
C LYS A 81 -9.62 -1.21 -3.48
N ILE A 82 -8.71 -2.18 -3.35
CA ILE A 82 -9.03 -3.60 -3.52
C ILE A 82 -9.90 -4.09 -2.36
N ALA A 83 -9.58 -3.71 -1.13
CA ALA A 83 -10.39 -4.01 0.06
C ALA A 83 -11.84 -3.52 -0.08
N GLU A 84 -12.03 -2.30 -0.60
CA GLU A 84 -13.37 -1.75 -0.84
C GLU A 84 -14.13 -2.54 -1.92
N ARG A 85 -13.46 -2.93 -3.01
CA ARG A 85 -14.07 -3.77 -4.07
C ARG A 85 -14.45 -5.15 -3.54
N LEU A 86 -13.59 -5.78 -2.74
CA LEU A 86 -13.86 -7.07 -2.12
C LEU A 86 -15.09 -6.98 -1.18
N LEU A 87 -15.13 -5.99 -0.31
CA LEU A 87 -16.29 -5.78 0.57
C LEU A 87 -17.56 -5.45 -0.19
N SER A 88 -17.47 -4.70 -1.30
CA SER A 88 -18.63 -4.39 -2.13
C SER A 88 -19.19 -5.64 -2.83
N LYS A 89 -18.33 -6.56 -3.25
CA LYS A 89 -18.73 -7.81 -3.92
C LYS A 89 -19.26 -8.86 -2.95
N PHE A 90 -18.57 -9.07 -1.83
CA PHE A 90 -18.86 -10.16 -0.89
C PHE A 90 -19.70 -9.73 0.32
N GLY A 91 -19.84 -8.42 0.57
CA GLY A 91 -20.70 -7.83 1.60
C GLY A 91 -20.12 -7.82 3.02
N SER A 92 -19.23 -8.76 3.38
CA SER A 92 -18.63 -8.83 4.72
C SER A 92 -17.24 -9.46 4.71
N LEU A 93 -16.44 -9.20 5.76
CA LEU A 93 -15.13 -9.85 5.95
C LEU A 93 -15.25 -11.38 5.96
N ARG A 94 -16.26 -11.90 6.67
CA ARG A 94 -16.50 -13.35 6.76
C ARG A 94 -16.71 -13.96 5.38
N ASN A 95 -17.51 -13.31 4.53
CA ASN A 95 -17.76 -13.79 3.17
C ASN A 95 -16.51 -13.69 2.29
N VAL A 96 -15.68 -12.65 2.45
CA VAL A 96 -14.40 -12.54 1.73
C VAL A 96 -13.46 -13.69 2.10
N PHE A 97 -13.36 -14.01 3.39
CA PHE A 97 -12.45 -15.07 3.87
C PHE A 97 -12.94 -16.49 3.57
N ASN A 98 -14.24 -16.67 3.35
CA ASN A 98 -14.83 -17.96 2.98
C ASN A 98 -14.98 -18.17 1.46
N ALA A 99 -14.84 -17.11 0.66
CA ALA A 99 -14.90 -17.22 -0.80
C ALA A 99 -13.74 -18.07 -1.32
N SER A 100 -13.89 -18.70 -2.48
CA SER A 100 -12.80 -19.47 -3.10
C SER A 100 -11.72 -18.55 -3.73
N PRO A 101 -10.46 -19.00 -3.86
CA PRO A 101 -9.41 -18.23 -4.53
C PRO A 101 -9.82 -17.77 -5.95
N SER A 102 -10.54 -18.62 -6.68
CA SER A 102 -11.05 -18.34 -8.03
C SER A 102 -12.14 -17.25 -8.05
N GLU A 103 -12.92 -17.09 -6.98
CA GLU A 103 -13.93 -16.02 -6.89
C GLU A 103 -13.31 -14.67 -6.51
N ILE A 104 -12.26 -14.73 -5.69
CA ILE A 104 -11.49 -13.56 -5.25
C ILE A 104 -10.66 -13.00 -6.41
N SER A 105 -10.03 -13.86 -7.22
CA SER A 105 -9.25 -13.45 -8.39
C SER A 105 -10.09 -12.74 -9.47
N ARG A 106 -11.41 -12.99 -9.50
CA ARG A 106 -12.35 -12.26 -10.38
C ARG A 106 -12.57 -10.80 -9.97
N VAL A 107 -12.05 -10.34 -8.83
CA VAL A 107 -12.15 -8.93 -8.43
C VAL A 107 -11.07 -8.12 -9.12
N GLU A 108 -11.45 -7.00 -9.73
CA GLU A 108 -10.53 -6.12 -10.44
C GLU A 108 -9.35 -5.66 -9.55
N GLY A 109 -8.12 -6.04 -9.94
CA GLY A 109 -6.88 -5.76 -9.20
C GLY A 109 -6.36 -6.90 -8.32
N MET A 110 -7.12 -8.00 -8.21
CA MET A 110 -6.66 -9.27 -7.63
C MET A 110 -6.11 -10.18 -8.72
N SER A 111 -4.93 -10.75 -8.48
CA SER A 111 -4.40 -11.87 -9.26
C SER A 111 -4.69 -13.19 -8.55
N GLU A 112 -4.58 -14.30 -9.28
CA GLU A 112 -4.72 -15.64 -8.70
C GLU A 112 -3.70 -15.88 -7.59
N GLU A 113 -2.45 -15.46 -7.77
CA GLU A 113 -1.39 -15.52 -6.75
C GLU A 113 -1.77 -14.78 -5.46
N LYS A 114 -2.32 -13.55 -5.58
CA LYS A 114 -2.75 -12.77 -4.40
C LYS A 114 -3.92 -13.44 -3.69
N ALA A 115 -4.84 -14.03 -4.44
CA ALA A 115 -5.97 -14.76 -3.87
C ALA A 115 -5.51 -16.02 -3.12
N TRP A 116 -4.59 -16.79 -3.70
CA TRP A 116 -3.97 -17.94 -3.04
C TRP A 116 -3.17 -17.54 -1.80
N LEU A 117 -2.42 -16.45 -1.87
CA LEU A 117 -1.65 -15.94 -0.73
C LEU A 117 -2.57 -15.55 0.44
N LEU A 118 -3.72 -14.93 0.16
CA LEU A 118 -4.73 -14.60 1.17
C LEU A 118 -5.20 -15.88 1.89
N HIS A 119 -5.62 -16.90 1.15
CA HIS A 119 -6.05 -18.19 1.74
C HIS A 119 -4.94 -18.86 2.53
N LYS A 120 -3.73 -18.91 1.98
CA LYS A 120 -2.59 -19.50 2.67
C LYS A 120 -2.31 -18.85 4.01
N ILE A 121 -2.49 -17.53 4.13
CA ILE A 121 -2.32 -16.82 5.40
C ILE A 121 -3.44 -17.17 6.38
N LEU A 122 -4.68 -17.33 5.90
CA LEU A 122 -5.83 -17.71 6.73
C LEU A 122 -5.74 -19.15 7.23
N ASP A 123 -5.23 -20.07 6.40
CA ASP A 123 -5.17 -21.50 6.68
C ASP A 123 -3.86 -21.93 7.36
N ALA A 124 -2.82 -21.08 7.36
CA ALA A 124 -1.54 -21.42 7.96
C ALA A 124 -1.67 -21.63 9.48
N GLU A 125 -1.24 -22.80 9.95
CA GLU A 125 -1.17 -23.09 11.37
C GLU A 125 -0.25 -22.12 12.10
N TYR A 126 -0.75 -21.57 13.22
CA TYR A 126 0.04 -20.71 14.08
C TYR A 126 1.12 -21.52 14.79
N ARG A 127 2.38 -21.35 14.36
CA ARG A 127 3.54 -21.96 15.03
C ARG A 127 4.05 -21.03 16.13
N HIS A 128 3.93 -21.46 17.38
CA HIS A 128 4.57 -20.80 18.51
C HIS A 128 6.10 -20.84 18.32
N ILE A 129 6.76 -19.69 18.34
CA ILE A 129 8.20 -19.59 18.05
C ILE A 129 8.98 -20.20 19.22
N GLY A 130 9.37 -21.47 19.08
CA GLY A 130 10.25 -22.21 19.98
C GLY A 130 11.27 -23.09 19.25
N GLY A 131 11.46 -22.91 17.94
CA GLY A 131 12.37 -23.72 17.13
C GLY A 131 12.98 -22.92 15.99
N SER A 132 14.29 -23.02 15.83
CA SER A 132 15.20 -22.24 14.96
C SER A 132 14.94 -22.30 13.43
N LYS A 133 13.72 -22.58 12.98
CA LYS A 133 13.31 -22.64 11.55
C LYS A 133 12.33 -21.52 11.13
N ALA A 134 12.29 -20.39 11.84
CA ALA A 134 11.38 -19.26 11.56
C ALA A 134 11.77 -18.39 10.33
N LYS A 135 12.56 -18.91 9.38
CA LYS A 135 13.04 -18.16 8.20
C LYS A 135 12.43 -18.64 6.87
N GLU A 136 11.23 -19.21 6.90
CA GLU A 136 10.37 -19.23 5.71
C GLU A 136 9.53 -17.97 5.66
N GLY A 137 10.18 -16.86 5.33
CA GLY A 137 9.54 -15.56 5.23
C GLY A 137 8.62 -15.46 4.01
N LEU A 138 7.56 -14.65 4.14
CA LEU A 138 6.60 -14.31 3.07
C LEU A 138 7.27 -13.83 1.78
N ALA A 139 8.52 -13.36 1.86
CA ALA A 139 9.36 -12.96 0.73
C ALA A 139 9.58 -14.06 -0.33
N LYS A 140 9.50 -15.34 0.03
CA LYS A 140 9.62 -16.44 -0.95
C LYS A 140 8.49 -16.45 -1.99
N PHE A 141 7.37 -15.79 -1.71
CA PHE A 141 6.18 -15.76 -2.57
C PHE A 141 6.10 -14.52 -3.48
N PHE A 142 7.09 -13.63 -3.44
CA PHE A 142 7.16 -12.41 -4.25
C PHE A 142 8.34 -12.42 -5.24
N LYS A 143 9.04 -13.56 -5.40
CA LYS A 143 10.14 -13.73 -6.34
C LYS A 143 9.64 -14.49 -7.58
N GLU A 144 9.18 -13.74 -8.58
CA GLU A 144 9.31 -14.01 -10.01
C GLU A 144 9.48 -12.67 -10.73
#